data_AF-A0A5D0SNK1-F1
#
_entry.id   AF-A0A5D0SNK1-F1
#
_cell.length_a   1.000
_cell.length_b   1.000
_cell.length_c   1.000
_cell.angle_alpha   90.00
_cell.angle_beta   90.00
_cell.angle_gamma   90.00
#
_symmetry.space_group_name_H-M   'P 1'
#
loop_
_entity.id
_entity.type
_entity.pdbx_description
1 polymer ?
#
loop_
_entity_poly.entity_id
_entity_poly.type
_entity_poly.pdbx_seq_one_letter_code
_entity_poly.pdbx_strand_id
1 'polypeptide(L)'
;MIIVYSTILLAVLGLASGSFLAFAAEKFKVKADPREKLVEAALPGANCGACGFPGCSAFAKAVVKGEVSPEGCIPGKRTGTPETIKKIMDASQEKLDEIWEKSEENPDKALELLQGKDSDTKKKKSKPPSKPTKEEKEKYESQLKNNTMASAIYGVLPNIDCGLCGCKGCAHFAIEVSKDNIEPEKCVPGKRQNVAENIEKLKKMEKTEVEKLINETKGDPGEIKMKVNNK
;
A
#
# COMPACT_ATOMS: atom_id res chain seq x y z
N MET A 1 8.37 35.11 47.90
CA MET A 1 6.95 35.44 47.68
C MET A 1 6.53 35.25 46.23
N ILE A 2 7.14 35.96 45.25
CA ILE A 2 6.79 35.81 43.81
C ILE A 2 6.78 34.34 43.34
N ILE A 3 7.83 33.57 43.63
CA ILE A 3 7.93 32.17 43.15
C ILE A 3 6.78 31.32 43.67
N VAL A 4 6.43 31.45 44.96
CA VAL A 4 5.35 30.70 45.59
C VAL A 4 4.00 31.07 44.97
N TYR A 5 3.74 32.37 44.73
CA TYR A 5 2.51 32.81 44.10
C TYR A 5 2.39 32.36 42.64
N SER A 6 3.47 32.43 41.87
CA SER A 6 3.49 31.95 40.48
C SER A 6 3.22 30.45 40.41
N THR A 7 3.82 29.65 41.30
CA THR A 7 3.60 28.20 41.34
C THR A 7 2.16 27.85 41.73
N ILE A 8 1.60 28.52 42.73
CA ILE A 8 0.20 28.31 43.15
C ILE A 8 -0.76 28.69 42.01
N LEU A 9 -0.52 29.82 41.35
CA LEU A 9 -1.36 30.27 40.24
C LEU A 9 -1.37 29.27 39.08
N LEU A 10 -0.19 28.78 38.67
CA LEU A 10 -0.09 27.78 37.61
C LEU A 10 -0.72 26.44 38.02
N ALA A 11 -0.58 26.02 39.27
CA ALA A 11 -1.21 24.80 39.77
C ALA A 11 -2.75 24.89 39.73
N VAL A 12 -3.31 26.02 40.16
CA VAL A 12 -4.76 26.26 40.14
C VAL A 12 -5.28 26.31 38.70
N LEU A 13 -4.58 27.03 37.80
CA LEU A 13 -4.96 27.09 36.40
C LEU A 13 -4.87 25.73 35.71
N GLY A 14 -3.83 24.93 36.01
CA GLY A 14 -3.69 23.58 35.50
C GLY A 14 -4.82 22.66 35.95
N LEU A 15 -5.14 22.68 37.26
CA LEU A 15 -6.25 21.90 37.81
C LEU A 15 -7.61 22.34 37.27
N ALA A 16 -7.85 23.64 37.18
CA ALA A 16 -9.09 24.19 36.64
C ALA A 16 -9.27 23.82 35.17
N SER A 17 -8.23 24.03 34.35
CA SER A 17 -8.26 23.71 32.92
C SER A 17 -8.39 22.21 32.68
N GLY A 18 -7.67 21.38 33.43
CA GLY A 18 -7.74 19.93 33.34
C GLY A 18 -9.13 19.39 33.72
N SER A 19 -9.71 19.89 34.81
CA SER A 19 -11.06 19.50 35.25
C SER A 19 -12.13 19.93 34.24
N PHE A 20 -11.99 21.15 33.69
CA PHE A 20 -12.89 21.65 32.65
C PHE A 20 -12.83 20.80 31.38
N LEU A 21 -11.62 20.44 30.92
CA LEU A 21 -11.43 19.57 29.76
C LEU A 21 -12.00 18.16 29.99
N ALA A 22 -11.81 17.59 31.18
CA ALA A 22 -12.38 16.28 31.53
C ALA A 22 -13.92 16.31 31.52
N PHE A 23 -14.53 17.35 32.09
CA PHE A 23 -15.98 17.54 32.05
C PHE A 23 -16.49 17.71 30.61
N ALA A 24 -15.80 18.51 29.80
CA ALA A 24 -16.15 18.70 28.40
C ALA A 24 -16.03 17.39 27.61
N ALA A 25 -14.98 16.59 27.83
CA ALA A 25 -14.78 15.32 27.14
C ALA A 25 -15.93 14.34 27.41
N GLU A 26 -16.41 14.25 28.66
CA GLU A 26 -17.53 13.38 29.01
C GLU A 26 -18.87 13.93 28.48
N LYS A 27 -19.09 15.24 28.62
CA LYS A 27 -20.36 15.87 28.23
C LYS A 27 -20.55 15.92 26.71
N PHE A 28 -19.47 16.09 25.95
CA PHE A 28 -19.47 16.16 24.49
C PHE A 28 -18.98 14.85 23.84
N LYS A 29 -19.01 13.74 24.57
CA LYS A 29 -18.68 12.42 24.03
C LYS A 29 -19.67 12.06 22.92
N VAL A 30 -19.24 12.21 21.67
CA VAL A 30 -20.01 11.79 20.50
C VAL A 30 -19.97 10.26 20.44
N LYS A 31 -21.14 9.61 20.42
CA LYS A 31 -21.22 8.17 20.12
C LYS A 31 -20.70 7.98 18.69
N ALA A 32 -19.52 7.38 18.56
CA ALA A 32 -18.95 7.06 17.27
C ALA A 32 -19.79 5.94 16.64
N ASP A 33 -20.28 6.14 15.41
CA ASP A 33 -20.92 5.08 14.65
C ASP A 33 -19.86 3.97 14.40
N PRO A 34 -20.07 2.74 14.87
CA PRO A 34 -19.11 1.65 14.72
C PRO A 34 -18.79 1.37 13.25
N ARG A 35 -19.71 1.68 12.32
CA ARG A 35 -19.49 1.52 10.87
C ARG A 35 -18.28 2.29 10.38
N GLU A 36 -18.01 3.50 10.91
CA GLU A 36 -16.84 4.29 10.47
C GLU A 36 -15.55 3.53 10.74
N LYS A 37 -15.43 2.96 11.95
CA LYS A 37 -14.26 2.20 12.39
C LYS A 37 -14.13 0.87 11.67
N LEU A 38 -15.25 0.19 11.41
CA LEU A 38 -15.28 -1.07 10.67
C LEU A 38 -14.90 -0.88 9.20
N VAL A 39 -15.46 0.14 8.55
CA VAL A 39 -15.12 0.49 7.17
C VAL A 39 -13.65 0.89 7.10
N GLU A 40 -13.14 1.70 8.03
CA GLU A 40 -11.73 2.07 8.08
C GLU A 40 -10.81 0.84 8.21
N ALA A 41 -11.16 -0.12 9.07
CA ALA A 41 -10.39 -1.35 9.25
C ALA A 41 -10.47 -2.31 8.05
N ALA A 42 -11.55 -2.27 7.28
CA ALA A 42 -11.67 -3.03 6.02
C ALA A 42 -10.81 -2.45 4.88
N LEU A 43 -10.34 -1.20 5.00
CA LEU A 43 -9.49 -0.56 4.00
C LEU A 43 -8.03 -1.05 4.09
N PRO A 44 -7.25 -0.94 3.00
CA PRO A 44 -5.83 -1.28 3.00
C PRO A 44 -4.94 -0.42 3.93
N GLY A 45 -5.46 0.68 4.49
CA GLY A 45 -4.70 1.59 5.37
C GLY A 45 -3.58 2.38 4.68
N ALA A 46 -3.53 2.37 3.33
CA ALA A 46 -2.43 2.96 2.58
C ALA A 46 -2.41 4.50 2.57
N ASN A 47 -3.51 5.17 2.91
CA ASN A 47 -3.64 6.64 2.94
C ASN A 47 -3.14 7.33 1.66
N CYS A 48 -3.34 6.72 0.49
CA CYS A 48 -2.74 7.16 -0.77
C CYS A 48 -3.49 8.28 -1.51
N GLY A 49 -4.68 8.69 -1.04
CA GLY A 49 -5.46 9.76 -1.66
C GLY A 49 -6.09 9.44 -3.03
N ALA A 50 -5.89 8.23 -3.57
CA ALA A 50 -6.37 7.86 -4.91
C ALA A 50 -7.91 7.88 -5.06
N CYS A 51 -8.65 7.91 -3.95
CA CYS A 51 -10.11 8.03 -3.91
C CYS A 51 -10.60 9.48 -3.76
N GLY A 52 -9.72 10.49 -3.71
CA GLY A 52 -10.08 11.89 -3.54
C GLY A 52 -10.21 12.36 -2.09
N PHE A 53 -9.99 11.48 -1.10
CA PHE A 53 -10.04 11.80 0.32
C PHE A 53 -8.63 11.85 0.94
N PRO A 54 -8.40 12.70 1.95
CA PRO A 54 -7.07 12.91 2.55
C PRO A 54 -6.53 11.69 3.31
N GLY A 55 -7.36 10.69 3.60
CA GLY A 55 -6.94 9.46 4.27
C GLY A 55 -8.05 8.40 4.29
N CYS A 56 -7.69 7.19 4.69
CA CYS A 56 -8.61 6.05 4.79
C CYS A 56 -9.76 6.33 5.78
N SER A 57 -9.49 6.98 6.91
CA SER A 57 -10.52 7.39 7.87
C SER A 57 -11.52 8.37 7.25
N ALA A 58 -11.05 9.36 6.48
CA ALA A 58 -11.93 10.33 5.82
C ALA A 58 -12.82 9.67 4.75
N PHE A 59 -12.26 8.74 3.96
CA PHE A 59 -13.03 7.93 3.02
C PHE A 59 -14.08 7.08 3.74
N ALA A 60 -13.71 6.42 4.84
CA ALA A 60 -14.63 5.58 5.62
C ALA A 60 -15.84 6.39 6.13
N LYS A 61 -15.60 7.60 6.65
CA LYS A 61 -16.67 8.52 7.07
C LYS A 61 -17.59 8.89 5.91
N ALA A 62 -17.02 9.25 4.76
CA ALA A 62 -17.80 9.63 3.58
C ALA A 62 -18.65 8.46 3.05
N VAL A 63 -18.13 7.23 3.10
CA VAL A 63 -18.87 6.01 2.75
C VAL A 63 -20.06 5.81 3.69
N VAL A 64 -19.85 5.89 5.00
CA VAL A 64 -20.91 5.70 6.00
C VAL A 64 -22.00 6.77 5.88
N LYS A 65 -21.63 7.99 5.49
CA LYS A 65 -22.57 9.08 5.19
C LYS A 65 -23.31 8.93 3.85
N GLY A 66 -22.93 7.96 3.02
CA GLY A 66 -23.49 7.77 1.68
C GLY A 66 -23.03 8.81 0.64
N GLU A 67 -21.97 9.57 0.94
CA GLU A 67 -21.43 10.60 0.03
C GLU A 67 -20.61 9.99 -1.12
N VAL A 68 -20.11 8.76 -0.94
CA VAL A 68 -19.27 8.07 -1.92
C VAL A 68 -19.55 6.57 -1.97
N SER A 69 -19.39 5.96 -3.15
CA SER A 69 -19.53 4.52 -3.33
C SER A 69 -18.44 3.72 -2.57
N PRO A 70 -18.79 2.58 -1.95
CA PRO A 70 -17.86 1.59 -1.39
C PRO A 70 -16.73 1.15 -2.34
N GLU A 71 -16.97 1.26 -3.65
CA GLU A 71 -16.01 0.87 -4.70
C GLU A 71 -14.93 1.94 -4.96
N GLY A 72 -15.00 3.10 -4.30
CA GLY A 72 -14.06 4.21 -4.49
C GLY A 72 -12.60 3.89 -4.12
N CYS A 73 -12.35 2.86 -3.29
CA CYS A 73 -11.00 2.46 -2.91
C CYS A 73 -10.30 1.64 -4.01
N ILE A 74 -9.63 2.33 -4.94
CA ILE A 74 -8.86 1.71 -6.05
C ILE A 74 -7.92 0.59 -5.60
N PRO A 75 -7.02 0.78 -4.59
CA PRO A 75 -6.14 -0.30 -4.14
C PRO A 75 -6.90 -1.45 -3.44
N GLY A 76 -8.05 -1.15 -2.83
CA GLY A 76 -8.88 -2.13 -2.12
C GLY A 76 -9.73 -3.03 -3.02
N LYS A 77 -9.93 -2.67 -4.30
CA LYS A 77 -10.73 -3.47 -5.24
C LYS A 77 -10.19 -4.89 -5.40
N ARG A 78 -8.87 -5.06 -5.49
CA ARG A 78 -8.25 -6.38 -5.66
C ARG A 78 -8.28 -7.22 -4.38
N THR A 79 -8.37 -6.59 -3.22
CA THR A 79 -8.37 -7.27 -1.92
C THR A 79 -9.77 -7.66 -1.47
N GLY A 80 -10.82 -7.31 -2.20
CA GLY A 80 -12.20 -7.58 -1.81
C GLY A 80 -12.72 -6.63 -0.71
N THR A 81 -12.14 -5.44 -0.63
CA THR A 81 -12.57 -4.40 0.30
C THR A 81 -13.99 -3.90 0.00
N PRO A 82 -14.40 -3.65 -1.26
CA PRO A 82 -15.75 -3.17 -1.56
C PRO A 82 -16.87 -4.11 -1.07
N GLU A 83 -16.68 -5.42 -1.16
CA GLU A 83 -17.65 -6.43 -0.71
C GLU A 83 -17.78 -6.43 0.81
N THR A 84 -16.66 -6.23 1.51
CA THR A 84 -16.64 -6.13 2.98
C THR A 84 -17.36 -4.86 3.44
N ILE A 85 -17.10 -3.74 2.77
CA ILE A 85 -17.76 -2.46 3.06
C ILE A 85 -19.27 -2.57 2.81
N LYS A 86 -19.70 -3.20 1.71
CA LYS A 86 -21.13 -3.45 1.45
C LYS A 86 -21.77 -4.26 2.58
N LYS A 87 -21.13 -5.35 3.03
CA LYS A 87 -21.62 -6.14 4.19
C LYS A 87 -21.78 -5.32 5.47
N ILE A 88 -20.85 -4.39 5.74
CA ILE A 88 -20.94 -3.50 6.91
C ILE A 88 -22.11 -2.52 6.75
N MET A 89 -22.32 -2.01 5.55
CA MET A 89 -23.38 -1.04 5.26
C MET A 89 -24.78 -1.67 5.23
N ASP A 90 -24.87 -2.92 4.78
CA ASP A 90 -26.10 -3.70 4.74
C ASP A 90 -26.50 -4.26 6.12
N ALA A 91 -25.59 -4.27 7.10
CA ALA A 91 -25.88 -4.74 8.45
C ALA A 91 -26.71 -3.73 9.27
N SER A 92 -27.68 -4.24 10.04
CA SER A 92 -28.48 -3.42 10.96
C SER A 92 -27.62 -2.80 12.05
N GLN A 93 -27.96 -1.57 12.47
CA GLN A 93 -27.20 -0.87 13.53
C GLN A 93 -27.16 -1.69 14.83
N GLU A 94 -28.29 -2.26 15.25
CA GLU A 94 -28.38 -3.08 16.46
C GLU A 94 -27.40 -4.26 16.46
N LYS A 95 -27.22 -4.91 15.30
CA LYS A 95 -26.28 -6.03 15.16
C LYS A 95 -24.83 -5.55 15.21
N LEU A 96 -24.55 -4.38 14.64
CA LEU A 96 -23.21 -3.80 14.65
C LEU A 96 -22.82 -3.32 16.04
N ASP A 97 -23.76 -2.73 16.79
CA ASP A 97 -23.55 -2.32 18.18
C ASP A 97 -23.27 -3.53 19.08
N GLU A 98 -24.05 -4.61 18.95
CA GLU A 98 -23.81 -5.86 19.70
C GLU A 98 -22.45 -6.48 19.38
N ILE A 99 -22.06 -6.48 18.09
CA ILE A 99 -20.74 -6.97 17.67
C ILE A 99 -19.62 -6.06 18.19
N TRP A 100 -19.83 -4.74 18.16
CA TRP A 100 -18.86 -3.75 18.61
C TRP A 100 -18.57 -3.90 20.11
N GLU A 101 -19.61 -4.07 20.92
CA GLU A 101 -19.47 -4.35 22.36
C GLU A 101 -18.76 -5.68 22.61
N LYS A 102 -19.16 -6.76 21.91
CA LYS A 102 -18.51 -8.07 22.01
C LYS A 102 -17.05 -8.07 21.57
N SER A 103 -16.67 -7.11 20.73
CA SER A 103 -15.30 -6.95 20.24
C SER A 103 -14.39 -6.13 21.17
N GLU A 104 -14.90 -5.63 22.30
CA GLU A 104 -14.20 -4.68 23.17
C GLU A 104 -13.79 -3.41 22.41
N GLU A 105 -14.65 -2.90 21.54
CA GLU A 105 -14.40 -1.74 20.67
C GLU A 105 -13.18 -1.93 19.73
N ASN A 106 -12.81 -3.18 19.42
CA ASN A 106 -11.72 -3.49 18.50
C ASN A 106 -12.26 -3.76 17.08
N PRO A 107 -11.93 -2.91 16.10
CA PRO A 107 -12.51 -3.03 14.77
C PRO A 107 -12.05 -4.27 13.99
N ASP A 108 -10.84 -4.78 14.23
CA ASP A 108 -10.37 -6.00 13.58
C ASP A 108 -11.15 -7.23 14.10
N LYS A 109 -11.35 -7.33 15.43
CA LYS A 109 -12.15 -8.41 16.04
C LYS A 109 -13.63 -8.33 15.63
N ALA A 110 -14.19 -7.12 15.59
CA ALA A 110 -15.56 -6.90 15.18
C ALA A 110 -15.82 -7.33 13.72
N LEU A 111 -14.85 -7.11 12.82
CA LEU A 111 -14.93 -7.61 11.45
C LEU A 111 -14.94 -9.14 11.38
N GLU A 112 -14.13 -9.82 12.20
CA GLU A 112 -14.13 -11.28 12.28
C GLU A 112 -15.50 -11.82 12.76
N LEU A 113 -16.07 -11.20 13.79
CA LEU A 113 -17.40 -11.54 14.31
C LEU A 113 -18.51 -11.28 13.28
N LEU A 114 -18.39 -10.21 12.48
CA LEU A 114 -19.34 -9.88 11.43
C LEU A 114 -19.28 -10.85 10.24
N GLN A 115 -18.10 -11.39 9.94
CA GLN A 115 -17.88 -12.28 8.78
C GLN A 115 -18.20 -13.76 9.07
N GLY A 116 -18.34 -14.16 10.34
CA GLY A 116 -18.64 -15.54 10.73
C GLY A 116 -17.43 -16.48 10.57
N LYS A 117 -17.42 -17.60 11.31
CA LYS A 117 -16.31 -18.58 11.34
C LYS A 117 -16.06 -19.32 10.00
N ASP A 118 -16.85 -19.08 8.96
CA ASP A 118 -16.78 -19.77 7.66
C ASP A 118 -16.08 -18.96 6.56
N SER A 119 -15.22 -18.00 6.90
CA SER A 119 -14.29 -17.45 5.92
C SER A 119 -12.92 -18.10 6.05
N ASP A 120 -12.68 -19.10 5.20
CA ASP A 120 -11.36 -19.61 4.80
C ASP A 120 -10.51 -18.56 4.06
N THR A 121 -10.72 -17.30 4.39
CA THR A 121 -9.91 -16.17 4.01
C THR A 121 -9.62 -15.38 5.26
N LYS A 122 -8.65 -15.85 6.05
CA LYS A 122 -7.58 -14.94 6.49
C LYS A 122 -7.02 -14.28 5.22
N LYS A 123 -7.72 -13.29 4.67
CA LYS A 123 -7.08 -12.26 3.86
C LYS A 123 -6.27 -11.45 4.87
N LYS A 124 -5.13 -12.02 5.28
CA LYS A 124 -3.99 -11.31 5.82
C LYS A 124 -3.97 -9.99 5.04
N LYS A 125 -4.09 -8.84 5.73
CA LYS A 125 -3.75 -7.52 5.18
C LYS A 125 -2.55 -7.77 4.26
N SER A 126 -2.76 -7.73 2.94
CA SER A 126 -1.74 -8.17 2.01
C SER A 126 -0.54 -7.30 2.31
N LYS A 127 0.52 -7.87 2.89
CA LYS A 127 1.68 -7.07 3.32
C LYS A 127 2.04 -6.23 2.10
N PRO A 128 2.08 -4.89 2.23
CA PRO A 128 2.43 -4.04 1.11
C PRO A 128 3.73 -4.60 0.52
N PRO A 129 3.87 -4.64 -0.82
CA PRO A 129 5.05 -5.20 -1.45
C PRO A 129 6.28 -4.61 -0.79
N SER A 130 7.04 -5.47 -0.10
CA SER A 130 8.16 -5.02 0.71
C SER A 130 9.31 -4.71 -0.24
N LYS A 131 9.76 -3.45 -0.23
CA LYS A 131 11.01 -3.04 -0.88
C LYS A 131 12.14 -4.00 -0.46
N PRO A 132 13.08 -4.37 -1.35
CA PRO A 132 14.07 -5.39 -1.02
C PRO A 132 14.99 -4.89 0.09
N THR A 133 15.45 -5.80 0.94
CA THR A 133 16.50 -5.49 1.93
C THR A 133 17.82 -5.19 1.21
N LYS A 134 18.79 -4.59 1.92
CA LYS A 134 20.13 -4.34 1.36
C LYS A 134 20.80 -5.63 0.87
N GLU A 135 20.70 -6.70 1.67
CA GLU A 135 21.23 -8.02 1.35
C GLU A 135 20.56 -8.62 0.09
N GLU A 136 19.23 -8.50 -0.01
CA GLU A 136 18.50 -8.94 -1.20
C GLU A 136 18.95 -8.17 -2.45
N LYS A 137 19.13 -6.84 -2.32
CA LYS A 137 19.57 -6.00 -3.43
C LYS A 137 20.96 -6.40 -3.92
N GLU A 138 21.92 -6.57 -3.03
CA GLU A 138 23.28 -7.02 -3.37
C GLU A 138 23.29 -8.41 -4.03
N LYS A 139 22.44 -9.33 -3.54
CA LYS A 139 22.26 -10.66 -4.13
C LYS A 139 21.74 -10.59 -5.57
N TYR A 140 20.75 -9.76 -5.86
CA TYR A 140 20.21 -9.66 -7.22
C TYR A 140 21.14 -8.86 -8.16
N GLU A 141 21.83 -7.85 -7.66
CA GLU A 141 22.83 -7.09 -8.43
C GLU A 141 24.06 -7.95 -8.80
N SER A 142 24.50 -8.85 -7.91
CA SER A 142 25.56 -9.80 -8.26
C SER A 142 25.10 -10.82 -9.30
N GLN A 143 23.84 -11.28 -9.25
CA GLN A 143 23.26 -12.15 -10.27
C GLN A 143 23.09 -11.45 -11.63
N LEU A 144 22.78 -10.15 -11.64
CA LEU A 144 22.72 -9.34 -12.86
C LEU A 144 24.05 -9.31 -13.60
N LYS A 145 25.17 -9.09 -12.87
CA LYS A 145 26.52 -9.07 -13.46
C LYS A 145 26.87 -10.37 -14.20
N ASN A 146 26.29 -11.49 -13.76
CA ASN A 146 26.54 -12.80 -14.35
C ASN A 146 25.62 -13.11 -15.55
N ASN A 147 24.65 -12.26 -15.87
CA ASN A 147 23.69 -12.46 -16.96
C ASN A 147 23.50 -11.16 -17.77
N THR A 148 24.11 -11.13 -18.95
CA THR A 148 24.06 -9.99 -19.87
C THR A 148 22.64 -9.63 -20.28
N MET A 149 21.81 -10.63 -20.58
CA MET A 149 20.41 -10.41 -20.94
C MET A 149 19.60 -9.81 -19.78
N ALA A 150 19.77 -10.32 -18.56
CA ALA A 150 19.13 -9.77 -17.38
C ALA A 150 19.57 -8.32 -17.13
N SER A 151 20.84 -7.99 -17.36
CA SER A 151 21.37 -6.63 -17.25
C SER A 151 20.75 -5.68 -18.27
N ALA A 152 20.58 -6.11 -19.53
CA ALA A 152 19.90 -5.32 -20.55
C ALA A 152 18.41 -5.10 -20.21
N ILE A 153 17.72 -6.16 -19.76
CA ILE A 153 16.33 -6.07 -19.31
C ILE A 153 16.21 -5.10 -18.13
N TYR A 154 17.13 -5.18 -17.15
CA TYR A 154 17.14 -4.27 -16.01
C TYR A 154 17.33 -2.80 -16.45
N GLY A 155 18.13 -2.55 -17.48
CA GLY A 155 18.34 -1.22 -18.05
C GLY A 155 17.05 -0.56 -18.55
N VAL A 156 16.12 -1.32 -19.12
CA VAL A 156 14.86 -0.77 -19.63
C VAL A 156 13.77 -0.60 -18.56
N LEU A 157 13.99 -1.09 -17.33
CA LEU A 157 13.00 -1.01 -16.25
C LEU A 157 12.89 0.40 -15.63
N PRO A 158 11.77 0.72 -14.95
CA PRO A 158 11.61 1.99 -14.23
C PRO A 158 12.49 2.13 -12.97
N ASN A 159 13.04 1.03 -12.44
CA ASN A 159 13.91 1.00 -11.24
C ASN A 159 13.29 1.63 -9.97
N ILE A 160 11.98 1.39 -9.75
CA ILE A 160 11.22 1.90 -8.60
C ILE A 160 11.18 0.90 -7.42
N ASP A 161 11.47 -0.39 -7.67
CA ASP A 161 11.37 -1.49 -6.69
C ASP A 161 10.00 -1.56 -5.98
N CYS A 162 8.92 -1.30 -6.70
CA CYS A 162 7.56 -1.23 -6.14
C CYS A 162 6.93 -2.59 -5.76
N GLY A 163 7.51 -3.70 -6.24
CA GLY A 163 7.05 -5.08 -5.97
C GLY A 163 5.64 -5.45 -6.47
N LEU A 164 4.98 -4.61 -7.28
CA LEU A 164 3.66 -4.89 -7.85
C LEU A 164 3.62 -6.13 -8.76
N CYS A 165 4.76 -6.49 -9.36
CA CYS A 165 4.91 -7.69 -10.19
C CYS A 165 5.07 -8.99 -9.38
N GLY A 166 5.15 -8.91 -8.04
CA GLY A 166 5.39 -10.04 -7.15
C GLY A 166 6.88 -10.32 -6.87
N CYS A 167 7.80 -9.70 -7.61
CA CYS A 167 9.23 -9.78 -7.34
C CYS A 167 9.63 -8.84 -6.19
N LYS A 168 10.68 -9.23 -5.46
CA LYS A 168 11.30 -8.42 -4.41
C LYS A 168 11.87 -7.08 -4.89
N GLY A 169 12.23 -6.95 -6.17
CA GLY A 169 12.77 -5.72 -6.76
C GLY A 169 12.86 -5.80 -8.28
N CYS A 170 13.24 -4.70 -8.92
CA CYS A 170 13.41 -4.61 -10.38
C CYS A 170 14.55 -5.52 -10.88
N ALA A 171 15.64 -5.65 -10.11
CA ALA A 171 16.75 -6.55 -10.41
C ALA A 171 16.31 -8.02 -10.43
N HIS A 172 15.55 -8.43 -9.41
CA HIS A 172 14.97 -9.77 -9.33
C HIS A 172 14.00 -10.02 -10.50
N PHE A 173 13.15 -9.04 -10.81
CA PHE A 173 12.23 -9.13 -11.94
C PHE A 173 12.97 -9.33 -13.27
N ALA A 174 14.04 -8.57 -13.53
CA ALA A 174 14.83 -8.71 -14.75
C ALA A 174 15.44 -10.11 -14.91
N ILE A 175 15.93 -10.69 -13.82
CA ILE A 175 16.48 -12.06 -13.81
C ILE A 175 15.38 -13.08 -14.12
N GLU A 176 14.20 -12.97 -13.49
CA GLU A 176 13.10 -13.89 -13.72
C GLU A 176 12.52 -13.80 -15.13
N VAL A 177 12.45 -12.59 -15.70
CA VAL A 177 12.05 -12.39 -17.10
C VAL A 177 13.11 -12.94 -18.07
N SER A 178 14.40 -12.86 -17.72
CA SER A 178 15.47 -13.46 -18.53
C SER A 178 15.45 -14.99 -18.55
N LYS A 179 14.83 -15.61 -17.52
CA LYS A 179 14.65 -17.06 -17.38
C LYS A 179 13.27 -17.53 -17.87
N ASP A 180 12.47 -16.62 -18.44
CA ASP A 180 11.10 -16.88 -18.89
C ASP A 180 10.13 -17.36 -17.78
N ASN A 181 10.48 -17.17 -16.51
CA ASN A 181 9.62 -17.53 -15.38
C ASN A 181 8.46 -16.53 -15.19
N ILE A 182 8.65 -15.29 -15.67
CA ILE A 182 7.71 -14.20 -15.52
C ILE A 182 7.57 -13.43 -16.84
N GLU A 183 6.33 -13.11 -17.21
CA GLU A 183 6.02 -12.29 -18.38
C GLU A 183 6.36 -10.81 -18.16
N PRO A 184 6.92 -10.12 -19.18
CA PRO A 184 7.25 -8.68 -19.11
C PRO A 184 6.06 -7.77 -18.75
N GLU A 185 4.84 -8.18 -19.13
CA GLU A 185 3.60 -7.42 -18.95
C GLU A 185 3.21 -7.21 -17.48
N LYS A 186 3.73 -8.05 -16.57
CA LYS A 186 3.48 -7.91 -15.12
C LYS A 186 4.09 -6.63 -14.54
N CYS A 187 4.95 -5.93 -15.28
CA CYS A 187 5.48 -4.63 -14.87
C CYS A 187 4.45 -3.50 -15.04
N VAL A 188 3.55 -3.34 -14.06
CA VAL A 188 2.51 -2.30 -14.04
C VAL A 188 3.04 -0.88 -14.30
N PRO A 189 4.07 -0.37 -13.58
CA PRO A 189 4.60 0.97 -13.88
C PRO A 189 5.30 1.04 -15.24
N GLY A 190 5.81 -0.09 -15.73
CA GLY A 190 6.47 -0.20 -17.04
C GLY A 190 5.52 -0.07 -18.23
N LYS A 191 4.21 -0.24 -18.03
CA LYS A 191 3.22 -0.13 -19.11
C LYS A 191 3.21 1.24 -19.80
N ARG A 192 3.49 2.33 -19.07
CA ARG A 192 3.59 3.69 -19.64
C ARG A 192 4.92 3.95 -20.37
N GLN A 193 5.90 3.07 -20.20
CA GLN A 193 7.26 3.21 -20.73
C GLN A 193 7.58 2.11 -21.75
N ASN A 194 6.57 1.42 -22.28
CA ASN A 194 6.68 0.33 -23.25
C ASN A 194 7.73 -0.72 -22.86
N VAL A 195 7.81 -1.04 -21.57
CA VAL A 195 8.81 -1.98 -21.04
C VAL A 195 8.67 -3.36 -21.67
N ALA A 196 7.44 -3.85 -21.86
CA ALA A 196 7.21 -5.15 -22.48
C ALA A 196 7.72 -5.19 -23.93
N GLU A 197 7.39 -4.17 -24.73
CA GLU A 197 7.85 -4.04 -26.12
C GLU A 197 9.38 -3.93 -26.20
N ASN A 198 9.99 -3.15 -25.30
CA ASN A 198 11.45 -3.01 -25.24
C ASN A 198 12.14 -4.32 -24.87
N ILE A 199 11.55 -5.12 -23.97
CA ILE A 199 12.06 -6.45 -23.62
C ILE A 199 11.91 -7.41 -24.80
N GLU A 200 10.81 -7.34 -25.55
CA GLU A 200 10.65 -8.14 -26.78
C GLU A 200 11.68 -7.77 -27.85
N LYS A 201 11.96 -6.48 -28.04
CA LYS A 201 13.04 -6.02 -28.92
C LYS A 201 14.38 -6.61 -28.49
N LEU A 202 14.69 -6.58 -27.19
CA LEU A 202 15.91 -7.19 -26.66
C LEU A 202 15.95 -8.71 -26.86
N LYS A 203 14.83 -9.42 -26.71
CA LYS A 203 14.76 -10.87 -26.95
C LYS A 203 14.93 -11.25 -28.42
N LYS A 204 14.61 -10.34 -29.34
CA LYS A 204 14.81 -10.51 -30.79
C LYS A 204 16.23 -10.20 -31.25
N MET A 205 17.04 -9.50 -30.43
CA MET A 205 18.45 -9.22 -30.72
C MET A 205 19.32 -10.44 -30.46
N GLU A 206 20.36 -10.63 -31.27
CA GLU A 206 21.40 -11.63 -31.03
C GLU A 206 22.17 -11.31 -29.73
N LYS A 207 22.63 -12.34 -29.00
CA LYS A 207 23.39 -12.16 -27.75
C LYS A 207 24.62 -11.26 -27.92
N THR A 208 25.27 -11.32 -29.08
CA THR A 208 26.43 -10.49 -29.44
C THR A 208 26.09 -9.01 -29.58
N GLU A 209 24.87 -8.67 -29.98
CA GLU A 209 24.41 -7.29 -30.09
C GLU A 209 24.03 -6.70 -28.72
N VAL A 210 23.45 -7.53 -27.85
CA VAL A 210 23.16 -7.16 -26.46
C VAL A 210 24.44 -6.91 -25.67
N GLU A 211 25.48 -7.73 -25.88
CA GLU A 211 26.80 -7.51 -25.27
C GLU A 211 27.45 -6.21 -25.74
N LYS A 212 27.39 -5.88 -27.04
CA LYS A 212 27.86 -4.59 -27.56
C LYS A 212 27.13 -3.43 -26.92
N LEU A 213 25.80 -3.53 -26.81
CA LEU A 213 24.98 -2.49 -26.20
C LEU A 213 25.42 -2.21 -24.76
N ILE A 214 25.61 -3.25 -23.94
CA ILE A 214 26.03 -3.11 -22.55
C ILE A 214 27.44 -2.53 -22.43
N ASN A 215 28.36 -2.97 -23.29
CA ASN A 215 29.74 -2.45 -23.29
C ASN A 215 29.79 -0.97 -23.69
N GLU A 216 28.99 -0.55 -24.67
CA GLU A 216 28.91 0.84 -25.11
C GLU A 216 28.30 1.76 -24.05
N THR A 217 27.30 1.29 -23.30
CA THR A 217 26.62 2.09 -22.27
C THR A 217 27.24 1.95 -20.88
N LYS A 218 28.29 1.12 -20.74
CA LYS A 218 28.91 0.76 -19.45
C LYS A 218 27.88 0.20 -18.44
N GLY A 219 26.77 -0.34 -18.91
CA GLY A 219 25.68 -0.82 -18.06
C GLY A 219 24.79 0.26 -17.45
N ASP A 220 24.85 1.52 -17.92
CA ASP A 220 23.96 2.58 -17.43
C ASP A 220 22.50 2.33 -17.88
N PRO A 221 21.53 2.23 -16.94
CA PRO A 221 20.13 1.98 -17.29
C PRO A 221 19.50 3.05 -18.19
N GLY A 222 19.84 4.33 -17.98
CA GLY A 222 19.27 5.45 -18.74
C GLY A 222 19.70 5.41 -20.21
N GLU A 223 20.99 5.18 -20.46
CA GLU A 223 21.54 5.09 -21.81
C GLU A 223 21.04 3.84 -22.56
N ILE A 224 20.95 2.69 -21.88
CA ILE A 224 20.39 1.45 -22.45
C ILE A 224 18.96 1.72 -22.93
N LYS A 225 18.14 2.33 -22.07
CA LYS A 225 16.74 2.63 -22.39
C LYS A 225 16.61 3.56 -23.60
N MET A 226 17.45 4.58 -23.70
CA MET A 226 17.43 5.52 -24.83
C MET A 226 17.80 4.83 -26.16
N LYS A 227 18.84 3.99 -26.16
CA LYS A 227 19.27 3.25 -27.36
C LYS A 227 18.26 2.20 -27.82
N VAL A 228 17.62 1.50 -26.88
CA VAL A 228 16.58 0.50 -27.21
C VAL A 228 15.29 1.15 -27.72
N ASN A 229 14.95 2.34 -27.22
CA ASN A 229 13.76 3.06 -27.68
C ASN A 229 13.94 3.68 -29.08
N ASN A 230 15.18 4.03 -29.46
CA ASN A 230 15.52 4.61 -30.76
C ASN A 230 15.81 3.58 -31.87
N LYS A 231 15.86 2.29 -31.55
CA LYS A 231 15.93 1.17 -32.51
C LYS A 231 14.55 0.56 -32.75
#